data_AF-A0A2Z4IFM3-F1
#
_entry.id   AF-A0A2Z4IFM3-F1
#
_cell.length_a   1.000
_cell.length_b   1.000
_cell.length_c   1.000
_cell.angle_alpha   90.00
_cell.angle_beta   90.00
_cell.angle_gamma   90.00
#
_symmetry.space_group_name_H-M   'P 1'
#
loop_
_entity.id
_entity.type
_entity.pdbx_description
1 polymer ?
#
loop_
_entity_poly.entity_id
_entity_poly.type
_entity_poly.pdbx_seq_one_letter_code
_entity_poly.pdbx_strand_id
1 'polypeptide(L)'
;MTKYFKGSYLFGVVGGVFCLLAFWVLRWAGLEPVYYSLFFACMITPVFVFIGVKNYRDTTGNGEMLFAQGMTVGFVVYGLIALVTALGIALFLQMMPDLFSDYKADKIVSLQGRETIFTENVNKEAFDRAMVELENMSVSDVAWDVFLKIFILELFFTIIISIILKRIKN
;
A
#
# COMPACT_ATOMS: atom_id res chain seq x y z
N MET A 1 -13.22 -11.80 -17.92
CA MET A 1 -12.79 -11.22 -16.63
C MET A 1 -12.73 -12.23 -15.48
N THR A 2 -13.63 -13.21 -15.39
CA THR A 2 -13.68 -14.21 -14.30
C THR A 2 -12.41 -15.05 -14.11
N LYS A 3 -11.68 -15.38 -15.18
CA LYS A 3 -10.40 -16.13 -15.10
C LYS A 3 -9.28 -15.36 -14.37
N TYR A 4 -9.17 -14.05 -14.61
CA TYR A 4 -8.15 -13.20 -13.98
C TYR A 4 -8.42 -13.00 -12.49
N PHE A 5 -9.69 -12.89 -12.11
CA PHE A 5 -10.10 -12.73 -10.71
C PHE A 5 -9.87 -14.00 -9.90
N LYS A 6 -10.26 -15.17 -10.40
CA LYS A 6 -10.24 -16.43 -9.63
C LYS A 6 -8.84 -16.88 -9.20
N GLY A 7 -7.81 -16.57 -9.98
CA GLY A 7 -6.41 -16.89 -9.67
C GLY A 7 -5.70 -15.85 -8.80
N SER A 8 -6.25 -14.63 -8.68
CA SER A 8 -5.49 -13.47 -8.19
C SER A 8 -6.11 -12.85 -6.92
N TYR A 9 -7.43 -12.98 -6.74
CA TYR A 9 -8.12 -12.42 -5.58
C TYR A 9 -7.61 -12.98 -4.25
N LEU A 10 -7.26 -14.27 -4.21
CA LEU A 10 -6.79 -14.94 -3.01
C LEU A 10 -5.44 -14.38 -2.56
N PHE A 11 -4.51 -14.13 -3.49
CA PHE A 11 -3.22 -13.50 -3.18
C PHE A 11 -3.38 -12.06 -2.73
N GLY A 12 -4.31 -11.32 -3.33
CA GLY A 12 -4.64 -9.95 -2.92
C GLY A 12 -5.20 -9.88 -1.49
N VAL A 13 -6.17 -10.72 -1.18
CA VAL A 13 -6.80 -10.76 0.16
C VAL A 13 -5.82 -11.28 1.21
N VAL A 14 -5.10 -12.38 0.93
CA VAL A 14 -4.12 -12.93 1.88
C VAL A 14 -2.99 -11.94 2.15
N GLY A 15 -2.49 -11.25 1.11
CA GLY A 15 -1.48 -10.20 1.28
C GLY A 15 -1.99 -9.04 2.14
N GLY A 16 -3.23 -8.58 1.90
CA GLY A 16 -3.85 -7.54 2.73
C GLY A 16 -4.02 -7.97 4.19
N VAL A 17 -4.47 -9.20 4.44
CA VAL A 17 -4.57 -9.76 5.81
C VAL A 17 -3.19 -9.84 6.47
N PHE A 18 -2.15 -10.21 5.74
CA PHE A 18 -0.77 -10.20 6.24
C PHE A 18 -0.33 -8.80 6.68
N CYS A 19 -0.65 -7.76 5.90
CA CYS A 19 -0.36 -6.36 6.27
C CYS A 19 -1.13 -5.94 7.53
N LEU A 20 -2.37 -6.39 7.71
CA LEU A 20 -3.16 -6.11 8.92
C LEU A 20 -2.63 -6.86 10.14
N LEU A 21 -2.18 -8.11 9.98
CA LEU A 21 -1.50 -8.85 11.04
C LEU A 21 -0.20 -8.14 11.45
N ALA A 22 0.58 -7.67 10.47
CA ALA A 22 1.78 -6.88 10.74
C ALA A 22 1.44 -5.60 11.52
N PHE A 23 0.42 -4.86 11.12
CA PHE A 23 -0.07 -3.68 11.86
C PHE A 23 -0.39 -4.01 13.32
N TRP A 24 -1.09 -5.11 13.56
CA TRP A 24 -1.46 -5.52 14.92
C TRP A 24 -0.25 -5.91 15.77
N VAL A 25 0.69 -6.66 15.20
CA VAL A 25 1.95 -7.04 15.88
C VAL A 25 2.82 -5.81 16.18
N LEU A 26 2.94 -4.88 15.23
CA LEU A 26 3.70 -3.64 15.40
C LEU A 26 3.12 -2.77 16.52
N ARG A 27 1.78 -2.69 16.58
CA ARG A 27 1.09 -1.99 17.67
C ARG A 27 1.38 -2.63 19.03
N TRP A 28 1.45 -3.97 19.10
CA TRP A 28 1.80 -4.67 20.33
C TRP A 28 3.26 -4.47 20.74
N ALA A 29 4.15 -4.33 19.75
CA ALA A 29 5.56 -4.01 19.96
C ALA A 29 5.82 -2.53 20.37
N GLY A 30 4.79 -1.68 20.39
CA GLY A 30 4.92 -0.26 20.72
C GLY A 30 5.60 0.58 19.63
N LEU A 31 5.66 0.07 18.40
CA LEU A 31 6.18 0.79 17.23
C LEU A 31 5.04 1.53 16.52
N GLU A 32 5.38 2.63 15.85
CA GLU A 32 4.47 3.44 15.01
C GLU A 32 3.77 2.59 13.92
N PRO A 33 2.51 2.15 14.14
CA PRO A 33 2.00 1.00 13.41
C PRO A 33 1.61 1.35 11.97
N VAL A 34 1.18 2.58 11.71
CA VAL A 34 0.82 3.03 10.34
C VAL A 34 2.07 3.14 9.46
N TYR A 35 3.16 3.74 9.96
CA TYR A 35 4.39 3.89 9.18
C TYR A 35 5.05 2.55 8.87
N TYR A 36 5.24 1.71 9.90
CA TYR A 36 5.90 0.42 9.71
C TYR A 36 5.03 -0.59 8.94
N SER A 37 3.70 -0.52 9.05
CA SER A 37 2.81 -1.35 8.22
C SER A 37 2.88 -0.96 6.75
N LEU A 38 3.01 0.34 6.43
CA LEU A 38 3.22 0.80 5.06
C LEU A 38 4.56 0.30 4.51
N PHE A 39 5.63 0.40 5.30
CA PHE A 39 6.94 -0.13 4.92
C PHE A 39 6.89 -1.65 4.68
N PHE A 40 6.22 -2.38 5.57
CA PHE A 40 6.01 -3.82 5.41
C PHE A 40 5.19 -4.14 4.15
N ALA A 41 4.11 -3.40 3.90
CA ALA A 41 3.28 -3.53 2.71
C ALA A 41 4.11 -3.34 1.43
N CYS A 42 4.99 -2.34 1.40
CA CYS A 42 5.92 -2.11 0.29
C CYS A 42 6.87 -3.29 0.05
N MET A 43 7.31 -3.99 1.09
CA MET A 43 8.21 -5.13 0.90
C MET A 43 7.47 -6.41 0.47
N ILE A 44 6.28 -6.65 1.01
CA ILE A 44 5.57 -7.91 0.82
C ILE A 44 4.70 -7.91 -0.44
N THR A 45 4.16 -6.76 -0.84
CA THR A 45 3.24 -6.65 -1.97
C THR A 45 3.89 -7.08 -3.30
N PRO A 46 5.14 -6.71 -3.64
CA PRO A 46 5.80 -7.19 -4.86
C PRO A 46 5.92 -8.71 -4.91
N VAL A 47 6.10 -9.37 -3.75
CA VAL A 47 6.17 -10.83 -3.64
C VAL A 47 4.80 -11.45 -3.99
N PHE A 48 3.72 -10.92 -3.42
CA PHE A 48 2.37 -11.39 -3.73
C PHE A 48 1.96 -11.11 -5.18
N VAL A 49 2.33 -9.94 -5.72
CA VAL A 49 2.14 -9.61 -7.14
C VAL A 49 2.87 -10.62 -8.01
N PHE A 50 4.15 -10.91 -7.72
CA PHE A 50 4.92 -11.89 -8.47
C PHE A 50 4.29 -13.27 -8.44
N ILE A 51 3.90 -13.75 -7.26
CA ILE A 51 3.26 -15.07 -7.10
C ILE A 51 1.92 -15.11 -7.84
N GLY A 52 1.09 -14.07 -7.72
CA GLY A 52 -0.21 -13.99 -8.39
C GLY A 52 -0.08 -13.97 -9.92
N VAL A 53 0.81 -13.14 -10.45
CA VAL A 53 1.08 -13.05 -11.90
C VAL A 53 1.68 -14.36 -12.43
N LYS A 54 2.64 -14.95 -11.70
CA LYS A 54 3.23 -16.25 -12.06
C LYS A 54 2.17 -17.35 -12.07
N ASN A 55 1.33 -17.42 -11.03
CA ASN A 55 0.25 -18.39 -10.95
C ASN A 55 -0.72 -18.26 -12.12
N TYR A 56 -1.06 -17.03 -12.53
CA TYR A 56 -1.89 -16.81 -13.71
C TYR A 56 -1.24 -17.35 -14.98
N ARG A 57 0.05 -17.04 -15.21
CA ARG A 57 0.79 -17.56 -16.37
C ARG A 57 0.81 -19.08 -16.40
N ASP A 58 1.15 -19.71 -15.28
CA ASP A 58 1.40 -21.15 -15.22
C ASP A 58 0.09 -21.97 -15.26
N THR A 59 -1.02 -21.46 -14.70
CA THR A 59 -2.30 -22.19 -14.65
C THR A 59 -3.28 -21.82 -15.76
N THR A 60 -3.41 -20.52 -16.08
CA THR A 60 -4.42 -20.03 -17.03
C THR A 60 -3.82 -19.77 -18.40
N GLY A 61 -2.58 -19.29 -18.42
CA GLY A 61 -1.82 -18.99 -19.63
C GLY A 61 -1.09 -20.18 -20.24
N ASN A 62 -1.14 -21.37 -19.62
CA ASN A 62 -0.38 -22.55 -20.04
C ASN A 62 1.13 -22.28 -20.22
N GLY A 63 1.70 -21.41 -19.38
CA GLY A 63 3.10 -20.99 -19.47
C GLY A 63 3.33 -19.76 -20.37
N GLU A 64 2.31 -19.23 -21.03
CA GLU A 64 2.37 -18.03 -21.86
C GLU A 64 1.58 -16.88 -21.24
N MET A 65 2.09 -15.66 -21.39
CA MET A 65 1.45 -14.47 -20.87
C MET A 65 1.92 -13.22 -21.62
N LEU A 66 0.95 -12.42 -22.05
CA LEU A 66 1.18 -11.08 -22.59
C LEU A 66 1.45 -10.08 -21.45
N PHE A 67 2.24 -9.04 -21.72
CA PHE A 67 2.52 -7.98 -20.76
C PHE A 67 1.24 -7.36 -20.16
N ALA A 68 0.24 -7.06 -21.00
CA ALA A 68 -1.03 -6.49 -20.55
C ALA A 68 -1.81 -7.41 -19.60
N GLN A 69 -1.69 -8.73 -19.76
CA GLN A 69 -2.31 -9.70 -18.85
C GLN A 69 -1.61 -9.69 -17.48
N GLY A 70 -0.27 -9.63 -17.47
CA GLY A 70 0.51 -9.48 -16.25
C GLY A 70 0.15 -8.19 -15.50
N MET A 71 0.06 -7.07 -16.22
CA MET A 71 -0.34 -5.78 -15.65
C MET A 71 -1.74 -5.84 -15.02
N THR A 72 -2.70 -6.45 -15.72
CA THR A 72 -4.09 -6.56 -15.23
C THR A 72 -4.18 -7.44 -13.99
N VAL A 73 -3.45 -8.57 -13.97
CA VAL A 73 -3.43 -9.47 -12.81
C VAL A 73 -2.75 -8.80 -11.62
N GLY A 74 -1.59 -8.17 -11.83
CA GLY A 74 -0.89 -7.44 -10.78
C GLY A 74 -1.74 -6.32 -10.19
N PHE A 75 -2.42 -5.54 -11.05
CA PHE A 75 -3.37 -4.50 -10.66
C PHE A 75 -4.43 -5.00 -9.68
N VAL A 76 -5.03 -6.16 -9.97
CA VAL A 76 -6.03 -6.76 -9.08
C VAL A 76 -5.39 -7.18 -7.75
N VAL A 77 -4.18 -7.76 -7.76
CA VAL A 77 -3.50 -8.22 -6.55
C VAL A 77 -3.14 -7.04 -5.64
N TYR A 78 -2.33 -6.09 -6.11
CA TYR A 78 -1.90 -4.97 -5.26
C TYR A 78 -3.06 -4.03 -4.94
N GLY A 79 -4.04 -3.87 -5.84
CA GLY A 79 -5.23 -3.07 -5.57
C GLY A 79 -6.06 -3.63 -4.42
N LEU A 80 -6.22 -4.96 -4.36
CA LEU A 80 -6.86 -5.63 -3.22
C LEU A 80 -6.03 -5.53 -1.95
N ILE A 81 -4.70 -5.68 -2.01
CA ILE A 81 -3.83 -5.52 -0.85
C ILE A 81 -3.94 -4.09 -0.29
N ALA A 82 -3.83 -3.08 -1.15
CA ALA A 82 -3.95 -1.68 -0.78
C ALA A 82 -5.33 -1.38 -0.16
N LEU A 83 -6.40 -1.88 -0.78
CA LEU A 83 -7.76 -1.67 -0.29
C LEU A 83 -8.01 -2.33 1.07
N VAL A 84 -7.65 -3.62 1.22
CA VAL A 84 -7.82 -4.35 2.48
C VAL A 84 -6.99 -3.73 3.60
N THR A 85 -5.75 -3.33 3.29
CA THR A 85 -4.85 -2.68 4.26
C THR A 85 -5.40 -1.32 4.69
N ALA A 86 -5.82 -0.47 3.75
CA ALA A 86 -6.37 0.85 4.04
C ALA A 86 -7.67 0.77 4.85
N LEU A 87 -8.58 -0.12 4.47
CA LEU A 87 -9.85 -0.32 5.19
C LEU A 87 -9.62 -0.89 6.59
N GLY A 88 -8.69 -1.84 6.76
CA GLY A 88 -8.40 -2.39 8.08
C GLY A 88 -7.71 -1.37 8.99
N ILE A 89 -6.78 -0.56 8.48
CA ILE A 89 -6.17 0.55 9.25
C ILE A 89 -7.23 1.59 9.61
N ALA A 90 -8.11 1.99 8.68
CA ALA A 90 -9.23 2.88 8.96
C ALA A 90 -10.12 2.34 10.10
N LEU A 91 -10.47 1.06 10.04
CA LEU A 91 -11.27 0.40 11.06
C LEU A 91 -10.57 0.43 12.43
N PHE A 92 -9.28 0.11 12.48
CA PHE A 92 -8.50 0.16 13.73
C PHE A 92 -8.41 1.57 14.31
N LEU A 93 -8.18 2.59 13.47
CA LEU A 93 -8.13 3.99 13.91
C LEU A 93 -9.50 4.51 14.37
N GLN A 94 -10.60 4.04 13.77
CA GLN A 94 -11.96 4.35 14.25
C GLN A 94 -12.28 3.67 15.59
N MET A 95 -11.83 2.43 15.77
CA MET A 95 -12.07 1.68 17.01
C MET A 95 -11.20 2.16 18.18
N MET A 96 -10.03 2.75 17.90
CA MET A 96 -9.07 3.21 18.89
C MET A 96 -8.69 4.67 18.63
N PRO A 97 -9.48 5.64 19.12
CA PRO A 97 -9.25 7.07 18.90
C PRO A 97 -7.89 7.54 19.40
N ASP A 98 -7.40 6.97 20.51
CA ASP A 98 -6.10 7.31 21.10
C ASP A 98 -4.95 7.05 20.11
N LEU A 99 -5.03 5.96 19.34
CA LEU A 99 -4.02 5.64 18.33
C LEU A 99 -4.00 6.67 17.20
N PHE A 100 -5.17 7.21 16.85
CA PHE A 100 -5.28 8.24 15.84
C PHE A 100 -4.71 9.57 16.33
N SER A 101 -4.98 9.96 17.59
CA SER A 101 -4.38 11.16 18.17
C SER A 101 -2.87 11.06 18.27
N ASP A 102 -2.34 9.91 18.68
CA ASP A 102 -0.89 9.69 18.79
C ASP A 102 -0.23 9.80 17.41
N TYR A 103 -0.77 9.09 16.40
CA TYR A 103 -0.28 9.17 15.03
C TYR A 103 -0.30 10.60 14.46
N LYS A 104 -1.36 11.36 14.74
CA LYS A 104 -1.50 12.75 14.31
C LYS A 104 -0.47 13.65 15.00
N ALA A 105 -0.26 13.47 16.31
CA ALA A 105 0.75 14.20 17.07
C ALA A 105 2.16 13.91 16.52
N ASP A 106 2.49 12.65 16.29
CA ASP A 106 3.79 12.23 15.73
C ASP A 106 4.04 12.81 14.34
N LYS A 107 3.01 12.88 13.49
CA LYS A 107 3.07 13.53 12.18
C LYS A 107 3.36 15.02 12.29
N ILE A 108 2.68 15.72 13.20
CA ILE A 108 2.87 17.16 13.43
C ILE A 108 4.31 17.41 13.93
N VAL A 109 4.77 16.66 14.93
CA VAL A 109 6.13 16.76 15.47
C VAL A 109 7.17 16.46 14.37
N SER A 110 6.93 15.43 13.55
CA SER A 110 7.83 15.12 12.43
C SER A 110 7.84 16.19 11.34
N LEU A 111 6.74 16.92 11.12
CA LEU A 111 6.70 18.02 10.15
C LEU A 111 7.42 19.26 10.73
N GLN A 112 7.15 19.61 11.98
CA GLN A 112 7.82 20.70 12.70
C GLN A 112 9.35 20.49 12.75
N GLY A 113 9.80 19.26 13.01
CA GLY A 113 11.23 18.92 12.97
C GLY A 113 11.89 19.11 11.60
N ARG A 114 11.11 19.30 10.53
CA ARG A 114 11.57 19.53 9.15
C ARG A 114 11.26 20.95 8.64
N GLU A 115 10.82 21.85 9.52
CA GLU A 115 10.43 23.22 9.18
C GLU A 115 11.56 23.99 8.48
N THR A 116 12.79 23.90 9.01
CA THR A 116 13.97 24.56 8.44
C THR A 116 14.25 24.09 7.01
N ILE A 117 14.12 22.78 6.75
CA ILE A 117 14.30 22.20 5.42
C ILE A 117 13.23 22.71 4.44
N PHE A 118 11.98 22.81 4.89
CA PHE A 118 10.86 23.26 4.06
C PHE A 118 10.88 24.75 3.74
N THR A 119 11.24 25.58 4.72
CA THR A 119 11.29 27.05 4.58
C THR A 119 12.45 27.48 3.69
N GLU A 120 13.56 26.75 3.69
CA GLU A 120 14.73 27.02 2.84
C GLU A 120 14.58 26.48 1.42
N ASN A 121 13.95 25.30 1.22
CA ASN A 121 13.98 24.59 -0.07
C ASN A 121 12.64 24.57 -0.84
N VAL A 122 11.51 24.88 -0.19
CA VAL A 122 10.19 24.79 -0.82
C VAL A 122 9.51 26.15 -0.85
N ASN A 123 8.84 26.53 0.25
CA ASN A 123 8.18 27.81 0.53
C ASN A 123 7.48 27.68 1.90
N LYS A 124 7.51 28.72 2.73
CA LYS A 124 6.77 28.80 4.00
C LYS A 124 5.26 28.56 3.82
N GLU A 125 4.66 29.04 2.74
CA GLU A 125 3.23 28.81 2.45
C GLU A 125 2.88 27.33 2.19
N ALA A 126 3.83 26.52 1.72
CA ALA A 126 3.62 25.08 1.55
C ALA A 126 3.67 24.35 2.90
N PHE A 127 4.56 24.80 3.79
CA PHE A 127 4.65 24.30 5.16
C PHE A 127 3.39 24.61 5.97
N ASP A 128 2.93 25.87 5.93
CA ASP A 128 1.74 26.30 6.67
C ASP A 128 0.49 25.54 6.20
N ARG A 129 0.34 25.32 4.88
CA ARG A 129 -0.75 24.49 4.33
C ARG A 129 -0.67 23.04 4.81
N ALA A 130 0.51 22.43 4.76
CA ALA A 130 0.69 21.07 5.24
C ALA A 130 0.39 20.95 6.75
N MET A 131 0.73 21.97 7.55
CA MET A 131 0.40 21.99 8.97
C MET A 131 -1.12 22.03 9.19
N VAL A 132 -1.83 22.92 8.50
CA VAL A 132 -3.31 23.01 8.58
C VAL A 132 -3.97 21.71 8.12
N GLU A 133 -3.45 21.05 7.09
CA GLU A 133 -3.94 19.73 6.65
C GLU A 133 -3.70 18.65 7.71
N LEU A 134 -2.52 18.62 8.34
CA LEU A 134 -2.23 17.69 9.43
C LEU A 134 -3.14 17.94 10.64
N GLU A 135 -3.41 19.21 10.99
CA GLU A 135 -4.29 19.60 12.09
C GLU A 135 -5.75 19.24 11.84
N ASN A 136 -6.21 19.26 10.58
CA ASN A 136 -7.57 18.87 10.21
C ASN A 136 -7.69 17.43 9.72
N MET A 137 -6.59 16.66 9.81
CA MET A 137 -6.56 15.26 9.38
C MET A 137 -7.68 14.46 10.05
N SER A 138 -8.38 13.70 9.21
CA SER A 138 -9.38 12.70 9.58
C SER A 138 -8.86 11.27 9.34
N VAL A 139 -9.53 10.28 9.92
CA VAL A 139 -9.17 8.86 9.71
C VAL A 139 -9.28 8.46 8.23
N SER A 140 -10.25 9.02 7.49
CA SER A 140 -10.38 8.80 6.05
C SER A 140 -9.17 9.30 5.27
N ASP A 141 -8.57 10.42 5.68
CA ASP A 141 -7.39 10.97 5.01
C ASP A 141 -6.19 10.02 5.18
N VAL A 142 -6.04 9.41 6.37
CA VAL A 142 -5.01 8.40 6.63
C VAL A 142 -5.21 7.17 5.76
N ALA A 143 -6.45 6.69 5.67
CA ALA A 143 -6.78 5.52 4.86
C ALA A 143 -6.48 5.77 3.37
N TRP A 144 -6.81 6.96 2.88
CA TRP A 144 -6.56 7.35 1.49
C TRP A 144 -5.06 7.52 1.21
N ASP A 145 -4.32 8.14 2.13
CA ASP A 145 -2.86 8.26 2.06
C ASP A 145 -2.18 6.88 1.99
N VAL A 146 -2.58 5.95 2.86
CA VAL A 146 -2.07 4.57 2.86
C VAL A 146 -2.41 3.87 1.54
N PHE A 147 -3.67 3.94 1.10
CA PHE A 147 -4.11 3.32 -0.14
C PHE A 147 -3.28 3.82 -1.32
N LEU A 148 -3.17 5.14 -1.50
CA LEU A 148 -2.46 5.74 -2.62
C LEU A 148 -0.97 5.42 -2.60
N LYS A 149 -0.33 5.44 -1.42
CA LYS A 149 1.11 5.13 -1.30
C LYS A 149 1.42 3.69 -1.71
N ILE A 150 0.62 2.72 -1.26
CA ILE A 150 0.79 1.32 -1.69
C ILE A 150 0.47 1.22 -3.19
N PHE A 151 -0.66 1.76 -3.61
CA PHE A 151 -1.16 1.60 -4.98
C PHE A 151 -0.22 2.18 -6.05
N ILE A 152 0.29 3.39 -5.83
CA ILE A 152 1.19 4.08 -6.78
C ILE A 152 2.55 3.38 -6.81
N LEU A 153 3.09 3.01 -5.65
CA LEU A 153 4.40 2.36 -5.57
C LEU A 153 4.39 0.98 -6.26
N GLU A 154 3.33 0.20 -6.03
CA GLU A 154 3.21 -1.17 -6.55
C GLU A 154 2.90 -1.24 -8.03
N LEU A 155 2.37 -0.15 -8.60
CA LEU A 155 2.26 -0.01 -10.06
C LEU A 155 3.64 -0.16 -10.72
N PHE A 156 4.70 0.42 -10.15
CA PHE A 156 6.06 0.32 -10.69
C PHE A 156 6.59 -1.11 -10.64
N PHE A 157 6.46 -1.80 -9.49
CA PHE A 157 6.88 -3.19 -9.37
C PHE A 157 6.09 -4.12 -10.29
N THR A 158 4.80 -3.86 -10.46
CA THR A 158 3.95 -4.64 -11.37
C THR A 158 4.42 -4.55 -12.82
N ILE A 159 4.88 -3.38 -13.27
CA ILE A 159 5.46 -3.21 -14.60
C ILE A 159 6.69 -4.11 -14.76
N ILE A 160 7.62 -4.06 -13.81
CA ILE A 160 8.86 -4.86 -13.84
C ILE A 160 8.54 -6.36 -13.86
N ILE A 161 7.67 -6.81 -12.95
CA ILE A 161 7.25 -8.22 -12.85
C ILE A 161 6.57 -8.69 -14.14
N SER A 162 5.70 -7.86 -14.72
CA SER A 162 4.99 -8.19 -15.96
C SER A 162 5.92 -8.32 -17.15
N ILE A 163 7.01 -7.53 -17.21
CA ILE A 163 8.05 -7.66 -18.22
C ILE A 163 8.83 -8.96 -18.02
N ILE A 164 9.28 -9.25 -16.79
CA ILE A 164 10.08 -10.44 -16.46
C ILE A 164 9.33 -11.73 -16.78
N LEU A 165 8.03 -11.78 -16.47
CA LEU A 165 7.22 -12.98 -16.64
C LEU A 165 6.59 -13.12 -18.03
N LYS A 166 6.69 -12.09 -18.88
CA LYS A 166 6.20 -12.12 -20.27
C LYS A 166 6.84 -13.28 -21.01
N ARG A 167 6.01 -14.16 -21.58
CA ARG A 167 6.45 -15.29 -22.40
C ARG A 167 5.43 -15.52 -23.49
N ILE A 168 5.88 -15.51 -24.73
CA ILE A 168 5.06 -15.81 -25.92
C ILE A 168 5.81 -16.92 -26.64
N LYS A 169 5.14 -18.03 -26.94
CA LYS A 169 5.74 -19.09 -27.75
C LYS A 169 5.64 -18.66 -29.21
N ASN A 170 6.79 -18.51 -29.86
CA ASN A 170 6.86 -18.28 -31.31
C ASN A 170 6.32 -19.48 -32.07
#